data_AF-A0A2E1Q3U7-F1
#
_entry.id   AF-A0A2E1Q3U7-F1
#
_cell.length_a   1.000
_cell.length_b   1.000
_cell.length_c   1.000
_cell.angle_alpha   90.00
_cell.angle_beta   90.00
_cell.angle_gamma   90.00
#
_symmetry.space_group_name_H-M   'P 1'
#
loop_
_entity.id
_entity.type
_entity.pdbx_description
1 polymer ?
#
loop_
_entity_poly.entity_id
_entity_poly.type
_entity_poly.pdbx_seq_one_letter_code
_entity_poly.pdbx_strand_id
1 'polypeptide(L)'
;MLSIPLGVITFITFNVRRISDQERMKLIAVSAIAGGALGNWTSRLEHGFVIDFLDFHFKRYFTYPAFNISDCAIVIGALLMGVLIIRDEGQKKIAGVHP
;
A
#
# COMPACT_ATOMS: atom_id res chain seq x y z
N MET A 1 -28.98 10.52 3.23
CA MET A 1 -27.75 10.48 4.08
C MET A 1 -26.74 9.47 3.54
N LEU A 2 -27.09 8.18 3.32
CA LEU A 2 -26.18 7.20 2.68
C LEU A 2 -25.91 7.42 1.18
N SER A 3 -26.79 8.12 0.47
CA SER A 3 -26.67 8.39 -0.96
C SER A 3 -25.48 9.29 -1.35
N ILE A 4 -25.10 10.22 -0.47
CA ILE A 4 -23.97 11.13 -0.69
C ILE A 4 -22.63 10.36 -0.70
N PRO A 5 -22.31 9.53 0.31
CA PRO A 5 -21.11 8.68 0.28
C PRO A 5 -21.04 7.79 -0.96
N LEU A 6 -22.15 7.15 -1.35
CA LEU A 6 -22.18 6.28 -2.53
C LEU A 6 -21.86 7.05 -3.82
N GLY A 7 -22.43 8.26 -3.96
CA GLY A 7 -22.17 9.15 -5.10
C GLY A 7 -20.71 9.58 -5.16
N VAL A 8 -20.11 9.93 -4.03
CA VAL A 8 -18.70 10.32 -3.93
C VAL A 8 -17.78 9.14 -4.28
N ILE A 9 -18.04 7.94 -3.74
CA ILE A 9 -17.26 6.73 -4.05
C ILE A 9 -17.33 6.40 -5.54
N THR A 10 -18.52 6.49 -6.14
CA THR A 10 -18.72 6.23 -7.57
C THR A 10 -17.98 7.25 -8.42
N PHE A 11 -18.07 8.54 -8.07
CA PHE A 11 -17.37 9.62 -8.77
C PHE A 11 -15.85 9.47 -8.69
N ILE A 12 -15.31 9.16 -7.52
CA ILE A 12 -13.86 8.91 -7.33
C ILE A 12 -13.43 7.71 -8.17
N THR A 13 -14.16 6.60 -8.10
CA THR A 13 -13.84 5.37 -8.86
C THR A 13 -13.87 5.61 -10.37
N PHE A 14 -14.81 6.43 -10.84
CA PHE A 14 -14.89 6.81 -12.25
C PHE A 14 -13.72 7.71 -12.68
N ASN A 15 -13.32 8.68 -11.86
CA ASN A 15 -12.17 9.54 -12.16
C ASN A 15 -10.83 8.78 -12.11
N VAL A 16 -10.70 7.79 -11.22
CA VAL A 16 -9.54 6.88 -11.17
C VAL A 16 -9.40 6.02 -12.44
N ARG A 17 -10.47 5.86 -13.24
CA ARG A 17 -10.35 5.23 -14.56
C ARG A 17 -9.79 6.16 -15.64
N ARG A 18 -9.71 7.45 -15.37
CA ARG A 18 -9.22 8.48 -16.32
C ARG A 18 -7.79 8.96 -16.04
N ILE A 19 -7.19 8.54 -14.92
CA ILE A 19 -5.80 8.86 -14.60
C ILE A 19 -4.83 7.94 -15.33
N SER A 20 -3.59 8.39 -15.49
CA SER A 20 -2.55 7.60 -16.13
C SER A 20 -2.30 6.28 -15.37
N ASP A 21 -1.83 5.25 -16.08
CA ASP A 21 -1.48 3.98 -15.44
C ASP A 21 -0.46 4.16 -14.31
N GLN A 22 0.47 5.12 -14.46
CA GLN A 22 1.43 5.42 -13.40
C GLN A 22 0.77 6.00 -12.15
N GLU A 23 -0.13 6.96 -12.28
CA GLU A 23 -0.87 7.51 -11.14
C GLU A 23 -1.76 6.46 -10.48
N ARG A 24 -2.38 5.57 -11.27
CA ARG A 24 -3.16 4.44 -10.72
C ARG A 24 -2.29 3.50 -9.89
N MET A 25 -1.08 3.19 -10.37
CA MET A 25 -0.13 2.37 -9.61
C MET A 25 0.33 3.06 -8.32
N LYS A 26 0.53 4.38 -8.34
CA LYS A 26 0.85 5.18 -7.13
C LYS A 26 -0.31 5.10 -6.11
N LEU A 27 -1.55 5.21 -6.57
CA LEU A 27 -2.75 5.07 -5.76
C LEU A 27 -2.83 3.69 -5.10
N ILE A 28 -2.62 2.62 -5.87
CA ILE A 28 -2.60 1.24 -5.35
C ILE A 28 -1.52 1.07 -4.28
N ALA A 29 -0.31 1.61 -4.51
CA ALA A 29 0.79 1.53 -3.57
C ALA A 29 0.44 2.20 -2.22
N VAL A 30 -0.07 3.44 -2.27
CA VAL A 30 -0.47 4.19 -1.07
C VAL A 30 -1.66 3.53 -0.36
N SER A 31 -2.66 3.04 -1.11
CA SER A 31 -3.80 2.32 -0.53
C SER A 31 -3.37 1.02 0.15
N ALA A 32 -2.39 0.29 -0.38
CA ALA A 32 -1.86 -0.92 0.25
C ALA A 32 -1.15 -0.61 1.58
N ILE A 33 -0.31 0.44 1.61
CA ILE A 33 0.37 0.89 2.84
C ILE A 33 -0.65 1.34 3.87
N ALA A 34 -1.59 2.19 3.48
CA ALA A 34 -2.63 2.71 4.37
C ALA A 34 -3.54 1.60 4.89
N GLY A 35 -3.98 0.69 4.02
CA GLY A 35 -4.81 -0.46 4.39
C GLY A 35 -4.11 -1.40 5.37
N GLY A 36 -2.83 -1.72 5.15
CA GLY A 36 -2.05 -2.54 6.07
C GLY A 36 -1.86 -1.85 7.43
N ALA A 37 -1.53 -0.56 7.43
CA ALA A 37 -1.39 0.23 8.66
C ALA A 37 -2.71 0.31 9.46
N LEU A 38 -3.83 0.52 8.77
CA LEU A 38 -5.16 0.51 9.37
C LEU A 38 -5.51 -0.87 9.94
N GLY A 39 -5.22 -1.97 9.24
CA GLY A 39 -5.48 -3.33 9.75
C GLY A 39 -4.71 -3.65 11.04
N ASN A 40 -3.43 -3.26 11.11
CA ASN A 40 -2.63 -3.41 12.33
C ASN A 40 -3.15 -2.50 13.45
N TRP A 41 -3.62 -1.29 13.12
CA TRP A 41 -4.21 -0.37 14.10
C TRP A 41 -5.54 -0.91 14.65
N THR A 42 -6.44 -1.40 13.79
CA THR A 42 -7.70 -2.02 14.21
C THR A 42 -7.45 -3.23 15.11
N SER A 43 -6.47 -4.07 14.78
CA SER A 43 -6.10 -5.21 15.63
C SER A 43 -5.72 -4.76 17.05
N ARG A 44 -4.95 -3.67 17.17
CA ARG A 44 -4.58 -3.08 18.48
C ARG A 44 -5.77 -2.49 19.22
N LEU A 45 -6.75 -1.92 18.52
CA LEU A 45 -7.97 -1.40 19.15
C LEU A 45 -8.84 -2.52 19.74
N GLU A 46 -8.95 -3.64 19.02
CA GLU A 46 -9.79 -4.77 19.42
C GLU A 46 -9.13 -5.68 20.47
N HIS A 47 -7.84 -5.97 20.30
CA HIS A 47 -7.14 -7.00 21.09
C HIS A 47 -6.04 -6.43 22.00
N GLY A 48 -5.65 -5.15 21.84
CA GLY A 48 -4.53 -4.54 22.56
C GLY A 48 -3.14 -4.86 21.98
N PHE A 49 -3.05 -5.77 21.00
CA PHE A 49 -1.82 -6.15 20.31
C PHE A 49 -2.11 -6.50 18.83
N VAL A 50 -1.05 -6.65 18.04
CA VAL A 50 -1.16 -7.07 16.63
C VAL A 50 -1.08 -8.60 16.58
N ILE A 51 -1.96 -9.23 15.80
CA ILE A 51 -2.00 -10.69 15.67
C ILE A 51 -1.09 -11.10 14.50
N ASP A 52 0.08 -11.63 14.84
CA ASP A 52 1.02 -12.19 13.88
C ASP A 52 0.80 -13.70 13.76
N PHE A 53 0.39 -14.16 12.59
CA PHE A 53 0.00 -15.56 12.35
C PHE A 53 0.94 -16.30 11.38
N LEU A 54 1.82 -15.59 10.66
CA LEU A 54 2.83 -16.20 9.81
C LEU A 54 4.16 -16.23 10.55
N ASP A 55 4.55 -17.42 11.01
CA ASP A 55 5.86 -17.67 11.63
C ASP A 55 6.70 -18.55 10.72
N PHE A 56 7.83 -18.02 10.24
CA PHE A 56 8.75 -18.73 9.35
C PHE A 56 10.07 -19.02 10.06
N HIS A 57 10.38 -20.30 10.22
CA HIS A 57 11.62 -20.75 10.83
C HIS A 57 12.33 -21.79 9.96
N PHE A 58 13.65 -21.67 9.87
CA PHE A 58 14.52 -22.64 9.23
C PHE A 58 15.28 -23.43 10.28
N LYS A 59 14.71 -24.59 10.63
CA LYS A 59 15.20 -25.47 11.71
C LYS A 59 15.43 -24.66 12.99
N ARG A 60 16.48 -25.00 13.75
CA ARG A 60 16.95 -24.25 14.93
C ARG A 60 17.95 -23.13 14.60
N TYR A 61 18.30 -22.94 13.34
CA TYR A 61 19.39 -22.03 12.94
C TYR A 61 18.92 -20.61 12.70
N PHE A 62 17.68 -20.44 12.25
CA PHE A 62 17.15 -19.11 11.93
C PHE A 62 15.63 -19.06 12.11
N THR A 63 15.15 -18.02 12.79
CA THR A 63 13.73 -17.71 12.92
C THR A 63 13.52 -16.31 12.40
N TYR A 64 12.69 -16.17 11.37
CA TYR A 64 12.24 -14.87 10.90
C TYR A 64 11.16 -14.36 11.87
N PRO A 65 11.12 -13.06 12.20
CA PRO A 65 10.06 -12.50 13.02
C PRO A 65 8.69 -12.85 12.45
N ALA A 66 7.75 -13.25 13.30
CA ALA A 66 6.39 -13.49 12.86
C ALA A 66 5.79 -12.20 12.26
N PHE A 67 4.97 -12.36 11.23
CA PHE A 67 4.33 -11.25 10.54
C PHE A 67 2.91 -11.59 10.12
N ASN A 68 2.20 -10.60 9.60
CA ASN A 68 0.82 -10.76 9.14
C ASN A 68 0.60 -10.21 7.72
N ILE A 69 -0.64 -10.32 7.23
CA ILE A 69 -1.03 -9.79 5.91
C ILE A 69 -0.93 -8.26 5.84
N SER A 70 -1.18 -7.56 6.94
CA SER A 70 -1.02 -6.10 7.00
C SER A 70 0.42 -5.68 6.78
N ASP A 71 1.39 -6.38 7.36
CA ASP A 71 2.81 -6.13 7.14
C ASP A 71 3.21 -6.43 5.68
N CYS A 72 2.69 -7.52 5.11
CA CYS A 72 2.88 -7.82 3.69
C CYS A 72 2.35 -6.71 2.79
N ALA A 73 1.16 -6.18 3.06
CA ALA A 73 0.57 -5.08 2.30
C ALA A 73 1.41 -3.81 2.38
N ILE A 74 1.94 -3.48 3.55
CA ILE A 74 2.84 -2.35 3.75
C ILE A 74 4.13 -2.54 2.95
N VAL A 75 4.78 -3.70 3.05
CA VAL A 75 6.04 -3.98 2.35
C VAL A 75 5.86 -3.94 0.83
N ILE A 76 4.83 -4.61 0.30
CA ILE A 76 4.55 -4.62 -1.14
C ILE A 76 4.21 -3.20 -1.63
N GLY A 77 3.37 -2.46 -0.89
CA GLY A 77 3.03 -1.09 -1.23
C GLY A 77 4.24 -0.15 -1.21
N ALA A 78 5.12 -0.27 -0.21
CA ALA A 78 6.34 0.53 -0.11
C ALA A 78 7.33 0.22 -1.25
N LEU A 79 7.53 -1.07 -1.57
CA LEU A 79 8.38 -1.47 -2.71
C LEU A 79 7.83 -0.95 -4.03
N LEU A 80 6.51 -1.09 -4.25
CA LEU A 80 5.85 -0.57 -5.44
C LEU A 80 6.02 0.95 -5.55
N MET A 81 5.83 1.68 -4.45
CA MET A 81 6.01 3.13 -4.41
C MET A 81 7.45 3.53 -4.75
N GLY A 82 8.44 2.87 -4.14
CA GLY A 82 9.85 3.13 -4.41
C GLY A 82 10.22 2.93 -5.89
N VAL A 83 9.76 1.84 -6.50
CA VAL A 83 9.96 1.57 -7.94
C VAL A 83 9.33 2.65 -8.81
N LEU A 84 8.12 3.12 -8.46
CA LEU A 84 7.43 4.17 -9.21
C LEU A 84 8.14 5.51 -9.11
N ILE A 85 8.69 5.87 -7.95
CA ILE A 85 9.46 7.10 -7.76
C ILE A 85 10.72 7.08 -8.64
N ILE A 86 11.49 5.99 -8.60
CA ILE A 86 12.71 5.85 -9.40
C ILE A 86 12.39 5.93 -10.90
N ARG A 87 11.29 5.31 -11.34
CA ARG A 87 10.84 5.39 -12.73
C ARG A 87 10.47 6.83 -13.14
N ASP A 88 9.76 7.55 -12.28
CA ASP A 88 9.33 8.94 -12.50
C ASP A 88 10.55 9.87 -12.67
N GLU A 89 11.56 9.72 -11.82
CA GLU A 89 12.83 10.46 -11.93
C GLU A 89 13.59 10.15 -13.21
N GLY A 90 13.67 8.87 -13.60
CA GLY A 90 14.29 8.45 -14.86
C GLY A 90 13.61 9.08 -16.09
N GLN A 91 12.28 9.14 -16.10
CA GLN A 91 11.51 9.77 -17.18
C GLN A 91 11.76 11.29 -17.26
N LYS A 92 11.75 11.98 -16.11
CA LYS A 92 12.05 13.43 -16.05
C LYS A 92 13.44 13.76 -16.60
N LYS A 93 14.44 12.95 -16.25
CA LYS A 93 15.82 13.12 -16.70
C LYS A 93 15.96 12.93 -18.22
N ILE A 94 15.27 11.94 -18.80
CA ILE A 94 15.25 11.70 -20.25
C ILE A 94 14.53 12.82 -21.00
N ALA A 95 13.45 13.34 -20.43
CA ALA A 95 12.66 14.41 -21.03
C ALA A 95 13.37 15.79 -20.99
N GLY A 96 14.58 15.89 -20.43
CA GLY A 96 15.30 17.15 -20.28
C GLY A 96 14.60 18.15 -19.34
N VAL A 97 13.63 17.67 -18.55
CA VAL A 97 12.90 18.49 -17.59
C VAL A 97 13.76 18.54 -16.33
N HIS A 98 14.67 19.50 -16.27
CA HIS A 98 15.35 19.86 -15.03
C HIS A 98 14.36 20.60 -14.11
N PRO A 99 14.35 20.30 -12.79
CA PRO A 99 13.52 21.01 -11.82
C PRO A 99 13.93 22.48 -11.69
#